data_AF-A0A221W4U5-F1
#
_entry.id   AF-A0A221W4U5-F1
#
_cell.length_a   1.000
_cell.length_b   1.000
_cell.length_c   1.000
_cell.angle_alpha   90.00
_cell.angle_beta   90.00
_cell.angle_gamma   90.00
#
_symmetry.space_group_name_H-M   'P 1'
#
loop_
_entity.id
_entity.type
_entity.pdbx_description
1 polymer ?
#
loop_
_entity_poly.entity_id
_entity_poly.type
_entity_poly.pdbx_seq_one_letter_code
_entity_poly.pdbx_strand_id
1 'polypeptide(L)'
;MNDLRKLITLHARWYEFLERQDDATLAALVGGTARLAIVPGDDADADTPRAAAAVDPDPAPPTPRLLDPLQTAVHTLQTADSVEDRRGYLAALGFSVPDLRTVAKRCGLRGYSRLPRPELLEFLARGGAEPTPAATGLGRPAAADAGGATAEKGSRSSMTPTSDTSRPSDTSRSADAAAVAARLRQTETEEEGAAYLEAQDLDRDGLLAVAAELRLTRVARLSRPELRRRVLKQAIGARRKFAGLRKW
;
A
#
# COMPACT_ATOMS: atom_id res chain seq x y z
N MET A 1 18.15 30.67 6.85
CA MET A 1 19.24 29.68 6.94
C MET A 1 19.56 29.21 8.36
N ASN A 2 19.19 29.96 9.41
CA ASN A 2 19.53 29.61 10.81
C ASN A 2 18.67 28.46 11.36
N ASP A 3 17.41 28.35 10.93
CA ASP A 3 16.47 27.37 11.46
C ASP A 3 16.78 25.94 11.04
N LEU A 4 17.32 25.76 9.82
CA LEU A 4 17.79 24.45 9.35
C LEU A 4 18.95 23.94 10.22
N ARG A 5 19.89 24.81 10.58
CA ARG A 5 21.01 24.43 11.48
C ARG A 5 20.50 24.09 12.88
N LYS A 6 19.55 24.85 13.41
CA LYS A 6 18.91 24.55 14.71
C LYS A 6 18.20 23.20 14.69
N LEU A 7 17.48 22.89 13.61
CA LEU A 7 16.78 21.61 13.46
C LEU A 7 17.76 20.44 13.36
N ILE A 8 18.85 20.58 12.60
CA ILE A 8 19.89 19.55 12.51
C ILE A 8 20.53 19.31 13.88
N THR A 9 20.87 20.38 14.62
CA THR A 9 21.44 20.28 15.97
C THR A 9 20.46 19.61 16.94
N LEU A 10 19.17 19.93 16.86
CA LEU A 10 18.14 19.30 17.68
C LEU A 10 18.02 17.81 17.38
N HIS A 11 17.98 17.43 16.09
CA HIS A 11 17.96 16.03 15.68
C HIS A 11 19.18 15.27 16.18
N ALA A 12 20.38 15.84 16.05
CA ALA A 12 21.61 15.23 16.55
C ALA A 12 21.54 14.97 18.07
N ARG A 13 21.14 15.98 18.86
CA ARG A 13 20.96 15.85 20.31
C ARG A 13 19.89 14.83 20.69
N TRP A 14 18.82 14.73 19.90
CA TRP A 14 17.76 13.76 20.13
C TRP A 14 18.27 12.32 19.97
N TYR A 15 19.01 12.03 18.90
CA TYR A 15 19.60 10.71 18.70
C TYR A 15 20.62 10.37 19.78
N GLU A 16 21.47 11.32 20.15
CA GLU A 16 22.45 11.16 21.23
C GLU A 16 21.79 10.91 22.59
N PHE A 17 20.62 11.51 22.84
CA PHE A 17 19.81 11.24 24.02
C PHE A 17 19.24 9.81 24.00
N LEU A 18 18.66 9.39 22.88
CA LEU A 18 18.07 8.06 22.72
C LEU A 18 19.11 6.94 22.87
N GLU A 19 20.33 7.16 22.36
CA GLU A 19 21.44 6.20 22.48
C GLU A 19 21.89 5.97 23.93
N ARG A 20 21.63 6.93 24.83
CA ARG A 20 21.97 6.82 26.26
C ARG A 20 20.86 6.20 27.12
N GLN A 21 19.66 6.00 26.58
CA GLN A 21 18.56 5.42 27.35
C GLN A 21 18.64 3.89 27.35
N ASP A 22 18.20 3.28 28.44
CA ASP A 22 18.06 1.83 28.52
C ASP A 22 16.79 1.34 27.81
N ASP A 23 16.74 0.04 27.51
CA ASP A 23 15.62 -0.58 26.79
C ASP A 23 14.28 -0.41 27.54
N ALA A 24 14.32 -0.37 28.88
CA ALA A 24 13.14 -0.18 29.71
C ALA A 24 12.55 1.23 29.55
N THR A 25 13.39 2.27 29.52
CA THR A 25 12.96 3.64 29.29
C THR A 25 12.45 3.84 27.87
N LEU A 26 13.11 3.24 26.87
CA LEU A 26 12.64 3.26 25.49
C LEU A 26 11.27 2.58 25.36
N ALA A 27 11.07 1.43 25.99
CA ALA A 27 9.78 0.74 26.02
C ALA A 27 8.69 1.59 26.72
N ALA A 28 9.04 2.29 27.80
CA ALA A 28 8.11 3.19 28.49
C ALA A 28 7.74 4.42 27.65
N LEU A 29 8.67 4.96 26.86
CA LEU A 29 8.40 6.06 25.93
C LEU A 29 7.48 5.61 24.79
N VAL A 30 7.74 4.44 24.19
CA VAL A 30 6.89 3.85 23.13
C VAL A 30 5.50 3.49 23.66
N GLY A 31 5.43 2.95 24.88
CA GLY A 31 4.18 2.62 25.57
C GLY A 31 3.41 3.84 26.08
N GLY A 32 3.99 5.03 26.02
CA GLY A 32 3.39 6.27 26.51
C GLY A 32 3.30 6.39 28.03
N THR A 33 3.99 5.52 28.78
CA THR A 33 4.07 5.58 30.25
C THR A 33 5.16 6.53 30.73
N ALA A 34 6.14 6.85 29.88
CA ALA A 34 7.09 7.93 30.09
C ALA A 34 6.84 9.07 29.09
N ARG A 35 7.17 10.31 29.48
CA ARG A 35 7.09 11.49 28.64
C ARG A 35 8.36 12.31 28.78
N LEU A 36 8.81 12.89 27.67
CA LEU A 36 9.94 13.82 27.67
C LEU A 36 9.41 15.24 27.88
N ALA A 37 9.94 15.90 28.91
CA ALA A 37 9.67 17.31 29.17
C ALA A 37 10.88 18.13 28.72
N ILE A 38 10.63 19.18 27.95
CA ILE A 38 11.66 20.17 27.62
C ILE A 38 11.71 21.13 28.81
N VAL A 39 12.75 21.02 29.62
CA VAL A 39 13.05 22.05 30.61
C VAL A 39 13.75 23.17 29.85
N PRO A 40 13.16 24.39 29.74
CA PRO A 40 13.88 25.52 29.20
C PRO A 40 15.11 25.72 30.08
N GLY A 41 16.29 25.56 29.49
CA GLY A 41 17.54 25.90 30.14
C GLY A 41 17.58 27.41 30.27
N ASP A 42 17.06 27.94 31.37
CA ASP A 42 17.59 29.18 31.90
C ASP A 42 19.04 28.88 32.28
N ASP A 43 19.92 29.77 31.84
CA ASP A 43 21.35 29.64 32.01
C ASP A 43 21.71 29.26 33.46
N ALA A 44 22.68 28.37 33.56
CA ALA A 44 23.12 27.75 34.77
C ALA A 44 23.48 28.76 35.85
N ASP A 45 22.65 28.84 36.89
CA ASP A 45 23.14 29.04 38.26
C ASP A 45 22.96 27.73 39.02
N ALA A 46 24.11 27.10 39.25
CA ALA A 46 24.26 25.86 39.98
C ALA A 46 23.96 26.05 41.47
N ASP A 47 23.66 24.93 42.13
CA ASP A 47 23.44 24.78 43.58
C ASP A 47 22.14 25.29 44.16
N THR A 48 21.06 24.53 43.93
CA THR A 48 20.17 24.20 45.04
C THR A 48 19.64 22.78 44.89
N PRO A 49 19.98 21.83 45.78
CA PRO A 49 19.29 20.55 45.86
C PRO A 49 17.89 20.81 46.43
N ARG A 50 16.97 21.25 45.57
CA ARG A 50 15.57 21.45 45.91
C ARG A 50 14.94 20.07 46.02
N ALA A 51 14.84 19.61 47.27
CA ALA A 51 14.12 18.41 47.66
C ALA A 51 12.81 18.32 46.88
N ALA A 52 12.62 17.19 46.20
CA ALA A 52 11.45 16.84 45.44
C ALA A 52 10.22 16.88 46.36
N ALA A 53 9.59 18.06 46.45
CA ALA A 53 8.24 18.17 46.94
C ALA A 53 7.39 17.32 45.99
N ALA A 54 6.69 16.36 46.55
CA ALA A 54 5.66 15.58 45.87
C ALA A 54 4.64 16.57 45.28
N VAL A 55 4.86 16.97 44.03
CA VAL A 55 3.87 17.66 43.23
C VAL A 55 2.80 16.62 42.96
N ASP A 56 1.63 16.82 43.54
CA ASP A 56 0.42 16.06 43.22
C ASP A 56 0.34 15.92 41.69
N PRO A 57 0.12 14.71 41.15
CA PRO A 57 0.03 14.50 39.72
C PRO A 57 -1.13 15.33 39.17
N ASP A 58 -0.78 16.47 38.57
CA ASP A 58 -1.64 17.32 37.78
C ASP A 58 -2.45 16.42 36.81
N PRO A 59 -3.79 16.49 36.77
CA PRO A 59 -4.61 15.63 35.94
C PRO A 59 -4.08 15.61 34.52
N ALA A 60 -3.63 14.43 34.10
CA ALA A 60 -2.90 14.20 32.87
C ALA A 60 -3.45 15.09 31.74
N PRO A 61 -2.63 15.99 31.15
CA PRO A 61 -3.08 16.80 30.03
C PRO A 61 -3.57 15.83 28.96
N PRO A 62 -4.74 16.12 28.32
CA PRO A 62 -5.38 15.20 27.41
C PRO A 62 -4.34 14.76 26.39
N THR A 63 -4.04 13.46 26.37
CA THR A 63 -3.16 12.86 25.37
C THR A 63 -3.57 13.43 24.03
N PRO A 64 -2.67 14.12 23.29
CA PRO A 64 -3.00 14.61 21.96
C PRO A 64 -3.42 13.39 21.17
N ARG A 65 -4.72 13.33 20.86
CA ARG A 65 -5.29 12.21 20.12
C ARG A 65 -4.47 12.09 18.86
N LEU A 66 -3.80 10.95 18.69
CA LEU A 66 -3.03 10.63 17.51
C LEU A 66 -4.00 10.75 16.33
N LEU A 67 -4.02 11.91 15.68
CA LEU A 67 -4.94 12.19 14.59
C LEU A 67 -4.68 11.15 13.51
N ASP A 68 -5.76 10.54 13.02
CA ASP A 68 -5.72 9.65 11.86
C ASP A 68 -4.84 10.32 10.78
N PRO A 69 -3.80 9.65 10.26
CA PRO A 69 -2.89 10.26 9.28
C PRO A 69 -3.63 10.84 8.07
N LEU A 70 -4.81 10.30 7.73
CA LEU A 70 -5.66 10.85 6.69
C LEU A 70 -6.31 12.18 7.08
N GLN A 71 -6.64 12.40 8.36
CA GLN A 71 -7.14 13.69 8.85
C GLN A 71 -6.03 14.75 8.85
N THR A 72 -4.84 14.38 9.31
CA THR A 72 -3.67 15.26 9.28
C THR A 72 -3.39 15.73 7.85
N ALA A 73 -3.43 14.81 6.88
CA ALA A 73 -3.22 15.16 5.48
C ALA A 73 -4.28 16.13 4.94
N VAL A 74 -5.56 15.93 5.28
CA VAL A 74 -6.63 16.87 4.87
C VAL A 74 -6.40 18.25 5.47
N HIS A 75 -6.06 18.34 6.76
CA HIS A 75 -5.78 19.61 7.42
C HIS A 75 -4.57 20.31 6.78
N THR A 76 -3.46 19.59 6.58
CA THR A 76 -2.25 20.14 5.95
C THR A 76 -2.52 20.65 4.53
N LEU A 77 -3.33 19.93 3.73
CA LEU A 77 -3.70 20.37 2.38
C LEU A 77 -4.56 21.64 2.38
N GLN A 78 -5.32 21.89 3.45
CA GLN A 78 -6.13 23.10 3.60
C GLN A 78 -5.30 24.30 4.08
N THR A 79 -4.25 24.06 4.86
CA THR A 79 -3.40 25.13 5.41
C THR A 79 -2.18 25.47 4.55
N ALA A 80 -1.78 24.60 3.62
CA ALA A 80 -0.59 24.81 2.81
C ALA A 80 -0.89 25.73 1.60
N ASP A 81 -0.19 26.86 1.54
CA ASP A 81 -0.38 27.88 0.50
C ASP A 81 0.27 27.49 -0.85
N SER A 82 1.38 26.75 -0.82
CA SER A 82 2.11 26.31 -2.02
C SER A 82 1.62 24.96 -2.57
N VAL A 83 1.59 24.82 -3.89
CA VAL A 83 1.28 23.56 -4.59
C VAL A 83 2.44 22.57 -4.43
N GLU A 84 3.67 23.06 -4.51
CA GLU A 84 4.90 22.27 -4.36
C GLU A 84 4.98 21.64 -2.96
N ASP A 85 4.67 22.40 -1.92
CA ASP A 85 4.68 21.92 -0.54
C ASP A 85 3.63 20.81 -0.32
N ARG A 86 2.42 21.01 -0.85
CA ARG A 86 1.36 20.00 -0.83
C ARG A 86 1.78 18.71 -1.52
N ARG A 87 2.42 18.83 -2.68
CA ARG A 87 2.94 17.69 -3.45
C ARG A 87 4.06 16.96 -2.69
N GLY A 88 5.01 17.70 -2.14
CA GLY A 88 6.13 17.17 -1.37
C GLY A 88 5.65 16.41 -0.12
N TYR A 89 4.70 16.98 0.62
CA TYR A 89 4.11 16.36 1.78
C TYR A 89 3.38 15.04 1.46
N LEU A 90 2.52 15.04 0.44
CA LEU A 90 1.80 13.82 0.02
C LEU A 90 2.74 12.73 -0.51
N ALA A 91 3.83 13.11 -1.18
CA ALA A 91 4.84 12.17 -1.65
C ALA A 91 5.63 11.55 -0.48
N ALA A 92 6.00 12.35 0.52
CA ALA A 92 6.73 11.91 1.71
C ALA A 92 5.93 10.91 2.56
N LEU A 93 4.60 11.09 2.66
CA LEU A 93 3.72 10.16 3.38
C LEU A 93 3.59 8.78 2.71
N GLY A 94 3.98 8.65 1.44
CA GLY A 94 3.98 7.35 0.77
C GLY A 94 2.58 6.74 0.55
N PHE A 95 1.51 7.53 0.62
CA PHE A 95 0.14 7.01 0.51
C PHE A 95 -0.12 6.19 -0.75
N SER A 96 -0.95 5.16 -0.58
CA SER A 96 -1.44 4.34 -1.67
C SER A 96 -2.51 5.08 -2.47
N VAL A 97 -2.77 4.65 -3.71
CA VAL A 97 -3.84 5.22 -4.55
C VAL A 97 -5.22 5.25 -3.84
N PRO A 98 -5.69 4.19 -3.15
CA PRO A 98 -6.97 4.27 -2.43
C PRO A 98 -6.96 5.27 -1.27
N ASP A 99 -5.83 5.46 -0.58
CA ASP A 99 -5.72 6.46 0.48
C ASP A 99 -5.81 7.87 -0.08
N LEU A 100 -5.07 8.15 -1.16
CA LEU A 100 -5.14 9.43 -1.87
C LEU A 100 -6.56 9.74 -2.38
N ARG A 101 -7.30 8.72 -2.84
CA ARG A 101 -8.71 8.88 -3.21
C ARG A 101 -9.60 9.20 -2.01
N THR A 102 -9.29 8.62 -0.85
CA THR A 102 -10.01 8.90 0.40
C THR A 102 -9.74 10.33 0.86
N VAL A 103 -8.50 10.82 0.74
CA VAL A 103 -8.15 12.22 0.98
C VAL A 103 -8.90 13.13 0.00
N ALA A 104 -8.88 12.85 -1.30
CA ALA A 104 -9.62 13.61 -2.31
C ALA A 104 -11.13 13.67 -2.02
N LYS A 105 -11.71 12.55 -1.57
CA LYS A 105 -13.11 12.47 -1.14
C LYS A 105 -13.40 13.34 0.08
N ARG A 106 -12.53 13.32 1.10
CA ARG A 106 -12.66 14.16 2.31
C ARG A 106 -12.50 15.64 1.99
N CYS A 107 -11.68 15.98 0.99
CA CYS A 107 -11.56 17.34 0.46
C CYS A 107 -12.73 17.77 -0.45
N GLY A 108 -13.70 16.90 -0.71
CA GLY A 108 -14.87 17.22 -1.55
C GLY A 108 -14.59 17.32 -3.05
N LEU A 109 -13.42 16.87 -3.51
CA LEU A 109 -13.04 16.94 -4.93
C LEU A 109 -13.81 15.88 -5.74
N ARG A 110 -13.90 16.04 -7.06
CA ARG A 110 -14.55 15.09 -7.98
C ARG A 110 -13.63 14.79 -9.16
N GLY A 111 -13.93 13.76 -9.96
CA GLY A 111 -13.14 13.42 -11.16
C GLY A 111 -11.85 12.60 -10.92
N TYR A 112 -11.51 12.28 -9.67
CA TYR A 112 -10.25 11.60 -9.32
C TYR A 112 -10.24 10.07 -9.54
N SER A 113 -11.36 9.45 -9.92
CA SER A 113 -11.52 7.99 -9.89
C SER A 113 -10.68 7.23 -10.92
N ARG A 114 -10.32 7.91 -12.03
CA ARG A 114 -9.54 7.33 -13.13
C ARG A 114 -8.09 7.77 -13.16
N LEU A 115 -7.69 8.68 -12.27
CA LEU A 115 -6.34 9.22 -12.25
C LEU A 115 -5.34 8.18 -11.71
N PRO A 116 -4.20 7.97 -12.40
CA PRO A 116 -3.07 7.23 -11.85
C PRO A 116 -2.43 8.02 -10.70
N ARG A 117 -1.60 7.34 -9.89
CA ARG A 117 -0.95 7.94 -8.69
C ARG A 117 -0.29 9.32 -8.92
N PRO A 118 0.55 9.54 -9.95
CA PRO A 118 1.20 10.84 -10.13
C PRO A 118 0.21 11.96 -10.46
N GLU A 119 -0.76 11.70 -11.34
CA GLU A 119 -1.81 12.67 -11.68
C GLU A 119 -2.72 12.96 -10.49
N LEU A 120 -2.99 11.97 -9.65
CA LEU A 120 -3.78 12.15 -8.44
C LEU A 120 -3.06 13.02 -7.39
N LEU A 121 -1.73 12.88 -7.27
CA LEU A 121 -0.92 13.75 -6.41
C LEU A 121 -0.94 15.20 -6.90
N GLU A 122 -0.77 15.40 -8.21
CA GLU A 122 -0.83 16.74 -8.82
C GLU A 122 -2.23 17.36 -8.70
N PHE A 123 -3.28 16.56 -8.93
CA PHE A 123 -4.66 16.98 -8.77
C PHE A 123 -4.99 17.40 -7.33
N LEU A 124 -4.51 16.66 -6.33
CA LEU A 124 -4.64 17.01 -4.92
C LEU A 124 -3.84 18.27 -4.56
N ALA A 125 -2.62 18.39 -5.06
CA ALA A 125 -1.76 19.55 -4.83
C ALA A 125 -2.36 20.84 -5.42
N ARG A 126 -3.07 20.75 -6.56
CA ARG A 126 -3.76 21.88 -7.20
C ARG A 126 -5.10 22.24 -6.55
N GLY A 127 -5.56 21.45 -5.57
CA GLY A 127 -6.88 21.64 -4.93
C GLY A 127 -8.05 21.25 -5.83
N GLY A 128 -7.83 20.33 -6.79
CA GLY A 128 -8.85 19.86 -7.71
C GLY A 128 -9.37 20.90 -8.70
N ALA A 129 -8.62 21.99 -8.92
CA ALA A 129 -8.76 22.77 -10.13
C ALA A 129 -8.50 21.83 -11.29
N GLU A 130 -9.54 21.56 -12.08
CA GLU A 130 -9.42 20.78 -13.32
C GLU A 130 -8.23 21.37 -14.09
N PRO A 131 -7.30 20.54 -14.59
CA PRO A 131 -6.23 21.04 -15.42
C PRO A 131 -6.90 21.75 -16.59
N THR A 132 -6.97 23.09 -16.52
CA THR A 132 -7.32 23.91 -17.66
C THR A 132 -6.42 23.40 -18.76
N PRO A 133 -6.94 22.85 -19.87
CA PRO A 133 -6.14 22.28 -20.93
C PRO A 133 -5.34 23.41 -21.55
N ALA A 134 -4.22 23.74 -20.91
CA ALA A 134 -3.27 24.73 -21.34
C ALA A 134 -2.56 24.10 -22.53
N ALA A 135 -3.12 24.38 -23.71
CA ALA A 135 -2.42 24.47 -24.97
C ALA A 135 -1.27 23.47 -25.13
N THR A 136 -1.59 22.18 -25.21
CA THR A 136 -0.70 21.23 -25.90
C THR A 136 -0.85 21.44 -27.41
N GLY A 137 -0.50 22.64 -27.85
CA GLY A 137 -0.40 23.04 -29.24
C GLY A 137 1.06 23.01 -29.67
N LEU A 138 1.66 21.83 -29.76
CA LEU A 138 2.87 21.61 -30.56
C LEU A 138 2.87 20.19 -31.15
N GLY A 139 2.51 20.11 -32.43
CA GLY A 139 3.21 19.25 -33.38
C GLY A 139 2.77 17.80 -33.49
N ARG A 140 1.58 17.54 -34.07
CA ARG A 140 1.33 16.31 -34.82
C ARG A 140 1.71 16.57 -36.28
N PRO A 141 2.83 16.04 -36.82
CA PRO A 141 3.05 16.09 -38.26
C PRO A 141 2.02 15.21 -38.96
N ALA A 142 1.31 15.83 -39.90
CA ALA A 142 0.44 15.20 -40.86
C ALA A 142 1.28 14.39 -41.86
N ALA A 143 0.99 13.11 -41.96
CA ALA A 143 1.31 12.31 -43.14
C ALA A 143 -0.01 11.71 -43.63
N ALA A 144 -0.56 12.35 -44.67
CA ALA A 144 -1.26 11.68 -45.76
C ALA A 144 -0.28 10.65 -46.39
N ASP A 145 -0.65 9.60 -47.10
CA ASP A 145 -1.81 9.32 -47.92
C ASP A 145 -1.76 7.84 -48.33
N ALA A 146 -2.81 7.37 -49.00
CA ALA A 146 -2.94 6.15 -49.80
C ALA A 146 -3.10 4.84 -49.00
N GLY A 147 -4.12 4.01 -49.23
CA GLY A 147 -5.00 3.87 -50.38
C GLY A 147 -5.17 2.37 -50.64
N GLY A 148 -6.34 1.94 -51.12
CA GLY A 148 -6.51 0.60 -51.67
C GLY A 148 -7.60 -0.23 -51.02
N ALA A 149 -8.82 -0.04 -51.50
CA ALA A 149 -9.84 -1.08 -51.51
C ALA A 149 -9.45 -2.17 -52.52
N THR A 150 -9.71 -3.45 -52.21
CA THR A 150 -10.39 -4.40 -53.11
C THR A 150 -10.70 -5.70 -52.37
N ALA A 151 -11.91 -6.20 -52.61
CA ALA A 151 -12.37 -7.51 -52.22
C ALA A 151 -11.61 -8.61 -52.98
N GLU A 152 -11.42 -9.79 -52.37
CA GLU A 152 -11.51 -11.01 -53.14
C GLU A 152 -11.89 -12.24 -52.31
N LYS A 153 -12.80 -12.99 -52.91
CA LYS A 153 -13.48 -14.19 -52.44
C LYS A 153 -12.69 -15.35 -53.03
N GLY A 154 -11.99 -16.13 -52.21
CA GLY A 154 -11.09 -17.19 -52.67
C GLY A 154 -11.14 -18.43 -51.80
N SER A 155 -12.08 -19.31 -52.09
CA SER A 155 -12.09 -20.70 -51.64
C SER A 155 -10.92 -21.46 -52.29
N ARG A 156 -10.12 -22.19 -51.51
CA ARG A 156 -9.56 -23.50 -51.90
C ARG A 156 -8.87 -24.19 -50.72
N SER A 157 -9.26 -25.43 -50.53
CA SER A 157 -8.75 -26.43 -49.60
C SER A 157 -7.28 -26.77 -49.80
N SER A 158 -6.74 -27.38 -48.73
CA SER A 158 -5.91 -28.61 -48.72
C SER A 158 -4.46 -28.50 -48.25
N MET A 159 -4.11 -29.55 -47.48
CA MET A 159 -2.80 -30.07 -47.07
C MET A 159 -2.18 -29.57 -45.75
N THR A 160 -2.34 -30.46 -44.78
CA THR A 160 -1.61 -30.65 -43.52
C THR A 160 -0.09 -30.68 -43.70
N PRO A 161 0.63 -30.22 -42.68
CA PRO A 161 1.63 -31.08 -42.05
C PRO A 161 1.32 -31.24 -40.56
N THR A 162 0.99 -32.48 -40.18
CA THR A 162 0.99 -32.98 -38.81
C THR A 162 2.40 -32.84 -38.23
N SER A 163 2.67 -31.68 -37.63
CA SER A 163 3.74 -31.55 -36.64
C SER A 163 3.16 -31.99 -35.31
N ASP A 164 3.47 -33.24 -34.98
CA ASP A 164 3.29 -33.88 -33.69
C ASP A 164 4.18 -33.16 -32.66
N THR A 165 3.81 -31.93 -32.32
CA THR A 165 4.39 -31.20 -31.19
C THR A 165 3.74 -31.76 -29.96
N SER A 166 4.46 -32.67 -29.31
CA SER A 166 4.17 -33.29 -28.03
C SER A 166 3.58 -32.27 -27.07
N ARG A 167 2.24 -32.25 -27.00
CA ARG A 167 1.47 -31.44 -26.07
C ARG A 167 1.84 -31.95 -24.68
N PRO A 168 2.52 -31.16 -23.82
CA PRO A 168 2.84 -31.59 -22.48
C PRO A 168 1.52 -31.97 -21.80
N SER A 169 1.42 -33.25 -21.49
CA SER A 169 0.24 -33.96 -21.06
C SER A 169 -0.45 -33.25 -19.90
N ASP A 170 -1.74 -32.95 -20.05
CA ASP A 170 -2.60 -32.26 -19.06
C ASP A 170 -2.55 -32.92 -17.65
N THR A 171 -2.12 -34.18 -17.57
CA THR A 171 -1.90 -34.90 -16.33
C THR A 171 -0.76 -34.33 -15.48
N SER A 172 0.32 -33.78 -16.05
CA SER A 172 1.42 -33.22 -15.26
C SER A 172 0.99 -31.92 -14.56
N ARG A 173 0.27 -31.04 -15.26
CA ARG A 173 -0.27 -29.80 -14.69
C ARG A 173 -1.30 -30.06 -13.59
N SER A 174 -2.11 -31.10 -13.76
CA SER A 174 -3.06 -31.52 -12.73
C SER A 174 -2.37 -32.05 -11.48
N ALA A 175 -1.28 -32.81 -11.63
CA ALA A 175 -0.49 -33.32 -10.50
C ALA A 175 0.17 -32.17 -9.71
N ASP A 176 0.69 -31.17 -10.41
CA ASP A 176 1.27 -29.97 -9.78
C ASP A 176 0.21 -29.16 -9.02
N ALA A 177 -1.00 -29.01 -9.59
CA ALA A 177 -2.10 -28.31 -8.94
C ALA A 177 -2.54 -28.98 -7.63
N ALA A 178 -2.61 -30.31 -7.60
CA ALA A 178 -2.95 -31.06 -6.39
C ALA A 178 -1.88 -30.90 -5.29
N ALA A 179 -0.59 -30.93 -5.66
CA ALA A 179 0.52 -30.71 -4.75
C ALA A 179 0.48 -29.30 -4.14
N VAL A 180 0.25 -28.27 -4.96
CA VAL A 180 0.09 -26.87 -4.51
C VAL A 180 -1.11 -26.74 -3.56
N ALA A 181 -2.25 -27.35 -3.89
CA ALA A 181 -3.44 -27.31 -3.04
C ALA A 181 -3.20 -28.00 -1.68
N ALA A 182 -2.47 -29.12 -1.66
CA ALA A 182 -2.08 -29.81 -0.42
C ALA A 182 -1.15 -28.94 0.44
N ARG A 183 -0.15 -28.28 -0.17
CA ARG A 183 0.77 -27.38 0.53
C ARG A 183 0.05 -26.17 1.12
N LEU A 184 -0.90 -25.57 0.40
CA LEU A 184 -1.73 -24.45 0.89
C LEU A 184 -2.64 -24.83 2.07
N ARG A 185 -3.00 -26.12 2.22
CA ARG A 185 -3.75 -26.58 3.40
C ARG A 185 -2.85 -26.76 4.63
N GLN A 186 -1.53 -26.79 4.46
CA GLN A 186 -0.55 -26.91 5.53
C GLN A 186 -0.11 -25.55 6.08
N THR A 187 -0.15 -24.49 5.26
CA THR A 187 0.20 -23.12 5.70
C THR A 187 -0.79 -22.60 6.74
N GLU A 188 -0.28 -21.91 7.76
CA GLU A 188 -1.10 -21.41 8.88
C GLU A 188 -1.65 -20.01 8.63
N THR A 189 -0.88 -19.16 7.94
CA THR A 189 -1.21 -17.75 7.73
C THR A 189 -1.57 -17.44 6.27
N GLU A 190 -2.46 -16.47 6.07
CA GLU A 190 -2.85 -16.01 4.73
C GLU A 190 -1.66 -15.36 3.99
N GLU A 191 -0.75 -14.72 4.73
CA GLU A 191 0.47 -14.08 4.21
C GLU A 191 1.47 -15.11 3.68
N GLU A 192 1.74 -16.20 4.42
CA GLU A 192 2.59 -17.29 3.94
C GLU A 192 2.02 -17.97 2.70
N GLY A 193 0.71 -18.26 2.72
CA GLY A 193 0.02 -18.85 1.57
C GLY A 193 0.06 -17.93 0.34
N ALA A 194 -0.07 -16.62 0.55
CA ALA A 194 0.06 -15.63 -0.51
C ALA A 194 1.48 -15.63 -1.09
N ALA A 195 2.52 -15.52 -0.26
CA ALA A 195 3.91 -15.55 -0.70
C ALA A 195 4.25 -16.84 -1.45
N TYR A 196 3.72 -17.98 -1.00
CA TYR A 196 3.89 -19.26 -1.69
C TYR A 196 3.25 -19.27 -3.09
N LEU A 197 2.01 -18.79 -3.24
CA LEU A 197 1.35 -18.70 -4.55
C LEU A 197 2.07 -17.73 -5.51
N GLU A 198 2.70 -16.68 -4.98
CA GLU A 198 3.54 -15.77 -5.75
C GLU A 198 4.80 -16.46 -6.25
N ALA A 199 5.50 -17.18 -5.37
CA ALA A 199 6.73 -17.90 -5.73
C ALA A 199 6.51 -19.03 -6.76
N GLN A 200 5.28 -19.57 -6.88
CA GLN A 200 4.94 -20.57 -7.89
C GLN A 200 4.63 -19.96 -9.27
N ASP A 201 4.51 -18.62 -9.38
CA ASP A 201 4.23 -17.89 -10.63
C ASP A 201 3.08 -18.46 -11.47
N LEU A 202 2.04 -19.01 -10.82
CA LEU A 202 0.94 -19.68 -11.50
C LEU A 202 0.15 -18.71 -12.38
N ASP A 203 -0.03 -19.11 -13.63
CA ASP A 203 -0.92 -18.44 -14.56
C ASP A 203 -2.40 -18.61 -14.15
N ARG A 204 -3.30 -18.01 -14.91
CA ARG A 204 -4.73 -18.06 -14.59
C ARG A 204 -5.27 -19.49 -14.63
N ASP A 205 -4.81 -20.30 -15.58
CA ASP A 205 -5.28 -21.66 -15.78
C ASP A 205 -4.75 -22.59 -14.67
N GLY A 206 -3.49 -22.41 -14.25
CA GLY A 206 -2.92 -23.07 -13.07
C GLY A 206 -3.70 -22.72 -11.79
N LEU A 207 -4.07 -21.46 -11.59
CA LEU A 207 -4.93 -21.06 -10.47
C LEU A 207 -6.34 -21.68 -10.54
N LEU A 208 -6.91 -21.88 -11.73
CA LEU A 208 -8.19 -22.55 -11.90
C LEU A 208 -8.09 -24.05 -11.60
N ALA A 209 -6.99 -24.70 -11.98
CA ALA A 209 -6.72 -26.09 -11.63
C ALA A 209 -6.61 -26.27 -10.11
N VAL A 210 -5.84 -25.41 -9.42
CA VAL A 210 -5.76 -25.40 -7.95
C VAL A 210 -7.13 -25.14 -7.32
N ALA A 211 -7.92 -24.23 -7.89
CA ALA A 211 -9.28 -23.97 -7.39
C ALA A 211 -10.21 -25.19 -7.54
N ALA A 212 -10.08 -25.96 -8.62
CA ALA A 212 -10.82 -27.20 -8.81
C ALA A 212 -10.45 -28.26 -7.76
N GLU A 213 -9.16 -28.40 -7.44
CA GLU A 213 -8.68 -29.29 -6.35
C GLU A 213 -9.18 -28.88 -4.96
N LEU A 214 -9.39 -27.57 -4.74
CA LEU A 214 -10.04 -27.04 -3.54
C LEU A 214 -11.57 -27.10 -3.59
N ARG A 215 -12.15 -27.70 -4.63
CA ARG A 215 -13.59 -27.83 -4.88
C ARG A 215 -14.33 -26.48 -4.92
N LEU A 216 -13.66 -25.43 -5.38
CA LEU A 216 -14.28 -24.11 -5.58
C LEU A 216 -15.09 -24.11 -6.89
N THR A 217 -16.39 -23.82 -6.79
CA THR A 217 -17.27 -23.71 -7.96
C THR A 217 -17.46 -22.26 -8.41
N ARG A 218 -17.88 -22.07 -9.67
CA ARG A 218 -18.20 -20.75 -10.28
C ARG A 218 -17.05 -19.72 -10.26
N VAL A 219 -15.81 -20.20 -10.29
CA VAL A 219 -14.61 -19.35 -10.21
C VAL A 219 -14.06 -18.89 -11.57
N ALA A 220 -14.50 -19.50 -12.68
CA ALA A 220 -14.01 -19.18 -14.03
C ALA A 220 -14.18 -17.71 -14.43
N ARG A 221 -15.21 -17.04 -13.91
CA ARG A 221 -15.54 -15.63 -14.18
C ARG A 221 -14.79 -14.62 -13.29
N LEU A 222 -14.04 -15.09 -12.30
CA LEU A 222 -13.31 -14.21 -11.39
C LEU A 222 -12.03 -13.71 -12.05
N SER A 223 -11.64 -12.49 -11.69
CA SER A 223 -10.33 -11.95 -12.04
C SER A 223 -9.22 -12.73 -11.32
N ARG A 224 -8.00 -12.77 -11.87
CA ARG A 224 -6.84 -13.43 -11.24
C ARG A 224 -6.64 -13.05 -9.75
N PRO A 225 -6.68 -11.76 -9.34
CA PRO A 225 -6.52 -11.41 -7.92
C PRO A 225 -7.68 -11.90 -7.05
N GLU A 226 -8.92 -11.89 -7.53
CA GLU A 226 -10.08 -12.40 -6.78
C GLU A 226 -10.06 -13.93 -6.66
N LEU A 227 -9.66 -14.62 -7.74
CA LEU A 227 -9.45 -16.06 -7.76
C LEU A 227 -8.42 -16.46 -6.71
N ARG A 228 -7.27 -15.78 -6.69
CA ARG A 228 -6.21 -15.98 -5.69
C ARG A 228 -6.71 -15.77 -4.26
N ARG A 229 -7.42 -14.67 -4.00
CA ARG A 229 -8.04 -14.41 -2.67
C ARG A 229 -9.02 -15.52 -2.27
N ARG A 230 -9.84 -16.04 -3.18
CA ARG A 230 -10.77 -17.13 -2.89
C ARG A 230 -10.05 -18.46 -2.62
N VAL A 231 -9.03 -18.78 -3.39
CA VAL A 231 -8.18 -19.97 -3.19
C VAL A 231 -7.56 -19.95 -1.78
N LEU A 232 -6.93 -18.84 -1.39
CA LEU A 232 -6.35 -18.66 -0.05
C LEU A 232 -7.40 -18.77 1.06
N LYS A 233 -8.51 -18.05 0.91
CA LYS A 233 -9.61 -18.07 1.90
C LYS A 233 -10.20 -19.46 2.08
N GLN A 234 -10.30 -20.25 1.01
CA GLN A 234 -10.83 -21.61 1.09
C GLN A 234 -9.82 -22.58 1.71
N ALA A 235 -8.56 -22.52 1.30
CA ALA A 235 -7.51 -23.42 1.78
C ALA A 235 -7.23 -23.22 3.28
N ILE A 236 -7.16 -21.97 3.72
CA ILE A 236 -6.73 -21.59 5.08
C ILE A 236 -7.93 -21.32 5.99
N GLY A 237 -8.98 -20.68 5.47
CA GLY A 237 -10.15 -20.27 6.25
C GLY A 237 -10.94 -21.44 6.84
N ALA A 238 -10.89 -22.63 6.23
CA ALA A 238 -11.45 -23.84 6.83
C ALA A 238 -10.75 -24.19 8.14
N ARG A 239 -9.40 -24.13 8.18
CA ARG A 239 -8.61 -24.40 9.38
C ARG A 239 -8.77 -23.33 10.45
N ARG A 240 -8.79 -22.04 10.09
CA ARG A 240 -8.95 -20.93 11.06
C ARG A 240 -10.23 -21.07 11.88
N LYS A 241 -11.32 -21.55 11.26
CA LYS A 241 -12.57 -21.84 11.98
C LYS A 241 -12.41 -22.94 13.03
N PHE A 242 -11.60 -23.96 12.79
CA PHE A 242 -11.38 -25.06 13.74
C PHE A 242 -10.28 -24.80 14.77
N ALA A 243 -9.30 -23.95 14.48
CA ALA A 243 -8.27 -23.57 15.45
C ALA A 243 -8.87 -22.83 16.66
N GLY A 244 -9.89 -21.99 16.43
CA GLY A 244 -10.64 -21.35 17.52
C GLY A 244 -11.45 -22.32 18.38
N LEU A 245 -11.90 -23.44 17.80
CA LEU A 245 -12.67 -24.48 18.50
C LEU A 245 -11.80 -25.40 19.38
N ARG A 246 -10.48 -25.45 19.18
CA ARG A 246 -9.55 -26.26 20.00
C ARG A 246 -9.06 -25.55 21.28
N LYS A 247 -9.44 -24.29 21.49
CA LYS A 247 -9.04 -23.49 22.66
C LYS A 247 -10.17 -23.34 23.71
N TRP A 248 -11.22 -24.14 23.61
CA TRP A 248 -12.33 -24.20 24.57
C TRP A 248 -12.33 -25.54 25.28
#